data_AF-A0AAV9D9F3-F1
#
_entry.id   AF-A0AAV9D9F3-F1
#
_cell.length_a   1.000
_cell.length_b   1.000
_cell.length_c   1.000
_cell.angle_alpha   90.00
_cell.angle_beta   90.00
_cell.angle_gamma   90.00
#
_symmetry.space_group_name_H-M   'P 1'
#
loop_
_entity.id
_entity.type
_entity.pdbx_description
1 polymer ?
#
loop_
_entity_poly.entity_id
_entity_poly.type
_entity_poly.pdbx_seq_one_letter_code
_entity_poly.pdbx_strand_id
1 'polypeptide(L)'
;MEWAQSPTQIIVYDFQPQNPEDVWVAIAALSSQSVPGVVLERNLKRLPSKSCWFVGLLRPEGLEVAKEFNRRWPTDLKIGHHDCRHYADGLVECLTGQQNMLARLRGI
;
A
#
# COMPACT_ATOMS: atom_id res chain seq x y z
N MET A 1 -39.65 2.01 5.17
CA MET A 1 -38.77 1.13 4.39
C MET A 1 -37.40 1.77 4.47
N GLU A 2 -36.62 1.36 5.47
CA GLU A 2 -35.41 2.04 5.91
C GLU A 2 -34.23 1.47 5.12
N TRP A 3 -33.66 2.23 4.19
CA TRP A 3 -32.43 1.82 3.52
C TRP A 3 -31.31 1.94 4.56
N ALA A 4 -30.95 0.82 5.18
CA ALA A 4 -29.75 0.74 6.00
C ALA A 4 -28.55 1.12 5.12
N GLN A 5 -28.01 2.32 5.34
CA GLN A 5 -26.72 2.72 4.77
C GLN A 5 -25.70 1.67 5.23
N SER A 6 -25.23 0.88 4.28
CA SER A 6 -24.13 -0.05 4.53
C SER A 6 -22.93 0.80 4.99
N PRO A 7 -22.27 0.46 6.11
CA PRO A 7 -21.12 1.23 6.56
C PRO A 7 -20.07 1.25 5.46
N THR A 8 -19.59 2.44 5.10
CA THR A 8 -18.53 2.61 4.10
C THR A 8 -17.30 1.78 4.52
N GLN A 9 -17.01 0.73 3.76
CA GLN A 9 -15.87 -0.13 4.02
C GLN A 9 -14.63 0.50 3.38
N ILE A 10 -13.63 0.80 4.20
CA ILE A 10 -12.34 1.31 3.74
C ILE A 10 -11.36 0.15 3.75
N ILE A 11 -10.90 -0.23 2.57
CA ILE A 11 -9.90 -1.29 2.39
C ILE A 11 -8.54 -0.60 2.24
N VAL A 12 -7.56 -1.11 2.99
CA VAL A 12 -6.19 -0.62 2.99
C VAL A 12 -5.25 -1.74 2.61
N TYR A 13 -4.32 -1.37 1.75
CA TYR A 13 -3.30 -2.24 1.22
C TYR A 13 -1.94 -1.67 1.61
N ASP A 14 -1.09 -2.47 2.24
CA ASP A 14 0.26 -2.06 2.64
C ASP A 14 1.29 -3.16 2.47
N PHE A 15 2.56 -2.75 2.37
CA PHE A 15 3.71 -3.63 2.29
C PHE A 15 4.71 -3.23 3.37
N GLN A 16 5.08 -4.17 4.23
CA GLN A 16 5.95 -3.93 5.38
C GLN A 16 6.82 -5.14 5.70
N PRO A 17 7.83 -5.04 6.58
CA PRO A 17 8.56 -6.21 7.05
C PRO A 17 7.61 -7.21 7.71
N GLN A 18 7.89 -8.50 7.55
CA GLN A 18 7.05 -9.55 8.12
C GLN A 18 7.03 -9.51 9.66
N ASN A 19 8.15 -9.15 10.28
CA ASN A 19 8.26 -8.93 11.72
C ASN A 19 8.87 -7.55 12.00
N PRO A 20 8.07 -6.47 11.97
CA PRO A 20 8.58 -5.11 12.08
C PRO A 20 9.08 -4.76 13.50
N GLU A 21 8.72 -5.56 14.51
CA GLU A 21 9.15 -5.37 15.91
C GLU A 21 10.52 -6.02 16.22
N ASP A 22 11.03 -6.85 15.31
CA ASP A 22 12.33 -7.50 15.46
C ASP A 22 13.48 -6.52 15.16
N VAL A 23 14.32 -6.28 16.17
CA VAL A 23 15.49 -5.40 16.04
C VAL A 23 16.47 -5.87 14.97
N TRP A 24 16.60 -7.17 14.75
CA TRP A 24 17.49 -7.71 13.71
C TRP A 24 16.95 -7.43 12.32
N VAL A 25 15.63 -7.48 12.13
CA VAL A 25 14.99 -7.09 10.88
C VAL A 25 15.24 -5.60 10.62
N ALA A 26 15.13 -4.75 11.63
CA ALA A 26 15.44 -3.33 11.49
C ALA A 26 16.91 -3.08 11.11
N ILE A 27 17.87 -3.73 11.79
CA ILE A 27 19.30 -3.60 11.49
C ILE A 27 19.61 -4.09 10.07
N ALA A 28 19.08 -5.25 9.67
CA ALA A 28 19.31 -5.81 8.34
C ALA A 28 18.74 -4.88 7.25
N ALA A 29 17.51 -4.40 7.43
CA ALA A 29 16.85 -3.49 6.48
C ALA A 29 17.61 -2.16 6.32
N LEU A 30 18.06 -1.56 7.44
CA LEU A 30 18.87 -0.33 7.42
C LEU A 30 20.26 -0.54 6.82
N SER A 31 20.80 -1.75 6.93
CA SER A 31 22.06 -2.17 6.29
C SER A 31 21.90 -2.49 4.80
N SER A 32 20.79 -2.08 4.19
CA SER A 32 20.45 -2.32 2.78
C SER A 32 20.38 -3.80 2.39
N GLN A 33 20.22 -4.70 3.39
CA GLN A 33 19.96 -6.10 3.13
C GLN A 33 18.48 -6.30 2.79
N SER A 34 18.19 -7.33 2.02
CA SER A 34 16.82 -7.78 1.81
C SER A 34 16.31 -8.47 3.06
N VAL A 35 15.08 -8.17 3.46
CA VAL A 35 14.40 -8.81 4.59
C VAL A 35 13.05 -9.38 4.13
N PRO A 36 12.52 -10.41 4.82
CA PRO A 36 11.18 -10.90 4.54
C PRO A 36 10.14 -9.78 4.74
N GLY A 37 9.38 -9.50 3.70
CA GLY A 37 8.24 -8.60 3.71
C GLY A 37 6.91 -9.34 3.70
N VAL A 38 5.84 -8.59 3.91
CA VAL A 38 4.46 -9.07 3.83
C VAL A 38 3.58 -7.98 3.26
N VAL A 39 2.67 -8.37 2.38
CA VAL A 39 1.61 -7.50 1.87
C VAL A 39 0.33 -7.79 2.65
N LEU A 40 -0.30 -6.75 3.18
CA LEU A 40 -1.53 -6.85 3.97
C LEU A 40 -2.73 -6.23 3.27
N GLU A 41 -3.89 -6.81 3.54
CA GLU A 41 -5.20 -6.21 3.33
C GLU A 41 -5.85 -5.98 4.70
N ARG A 42 -6.28 -4.75 4.98
CA ARG A 42 -6.87 -4.35 6.26
C ARG A 42 -8.15 -3.56 6.04
N ASN A 43 -9.11 -3.74 6.95
CA ASN A 43 -10.32 -2.93 6.96
C ASN A 43 -10.19 -1.81 8.00
N LEU A 44 -10.35 -0.56 7.56
CA LEU A 44 -10.39 0.58 8.46
C LEU A 44 -11.85 1.01 8.71
N LYS A 45 -12.11 1.41 9.96
CA LYS A 45 -13.41 1.98 10.35
C LYS A 45 -13.57 3.42 9.87
N ARG A 46 -12.46 4.16 9.72
CA ARG A 46 -12.41 5.58 9.35
C ARG A 46 -11.12 5.89 8.61
N LEU A 47 -11.17 6.86 7.70
CA LEU A 47 -9.97 7.37 7.02
C LEU A 47 -9.14 8.24 7.98
N PRO A 48 -7.80 8.24 7.86
CA PRO A 48 -6.95 9.20 8.55
C PRO A 48 -7.35 10.64 8.22
N SER A 49 -7.41 11.51 9.22
CA SER A 49 -7.77 12.92 9.05
C SER A 49 -6.59 13.82 8.67
N LYS A 50 -5.37 13.28 8.64
CA LYS A 50 -4.12 13.99 8.32
C LYS A 50 -3.26 13.13 7.39
N SER A 51 -2.41 13.79 6.61
CA SER A 51 -1.44 13.13 5.71
C SER A 51 -2.06 12.12 4.76
N CYS A 52 -3.24 12.44 4.24
CA CYS A 52 -3.98 11.64 3.27
C CYS A 52 -4.11 12.43 1.97
N TRP A 53 -3.80 11.79 0.85
CA TRP A 53 -3.92 12.40 -0.47
C TRP A 53 -4.91 11.60 -1.31
N PHE A 54 -5.83 12.31 -1.96
CA PHE A 54 -6.68 11.71 -2.97
C PHE A 54 -5.89 11.59 -4.27
N VAL A 55 -5.73 10.35 -4.75
CA VAL A 55 -4.91 10.05 -5.94
C VAL A 55 -5.73 9.77 -7.19
N GLY A 56 -7.01 9.44 -7.06
CA GLY A 56 -7.87 9.18 -8.21
C GLY A 56 -9.09 8.32 -7.88
N LEU A 57 -9.92 8.11 -8.90
CA LEU A 57 -11.07 7.20 -8.84
C LEU A 57 -10.69 5.84 -9.42
N LEU A 58 -11.28 4.81 -8.85
CA LEU A 58 -11.14 3.44 -9.34
C LEU A 58 -12.05 3.19 -10.55
N ARG A 59 -11.59 2.37 -11.48
CA ARG A 59 -12.47 1.70 -12.45
C ARG A 59 -13.36 0.65 -11.73
N PRO A 60 -14.47 0.20 -12.33
CA PRO A 60 -15.35 -0.81 -11.73
C PRO A 60 -14.62 -2.09 -11.26
N GLU A 61 -13.60 -2.52 -12.01
CA GLU A 61 -12.75 -3.67 -11.72
C GLU A 61 -11.61 -3.38 -10.72
N GLY A 62 -11.49 -2.16 -10.21
CA GLY A 62 -10.34 -1.69 -9.44
C GLY A 62 -10.07 -2.51 -8.17
N LEU A 63 -11.10 -3.03 -7.49
CA LEU A 63 -10.91 -3.86 -6.30
C LEU A 63 -10.24 -5.20 -6.63
N GLU A 64 -10.67 -5.87 -7.69
CA GLU A 64 -10.08 -7.14 -8.10
C GLU A 64 -8.67 -6.96 -8.67
N VAL A 65 -8.43 -5.84 -9.37
CA VAL A 65 -7.10 -5.44 -9.81
C VAL A 65 -6.17 -5.22 -8.61
N ALA A 66 -6.62 -4.53 -7.55
CA ALA A 66 -5.83 -4.34 -6.34
C ALA A 66 -5.47 -5.66 -5.64
N LYS A 67 -6.44 -6.57 -5.50
CA LYS A 67 -6.20 -7.90 -4.91
C LYS A 67 -5.20 -8.72 -5.71
N GLU A 68 -5.31 -8.71 -7.03
CA GLU A 68 -4.39 -9.45 -7.88
C GLU A 68 -2.98 -8.84 -7.87
N PHE A 69 -2.87 -7.51 -7.84
CA PHE A 69 -1.61 -6.81 -7.63
C PHE A 69 -0.96 -7.25 -6.31
N ASN A 70 -1.72 -7.22 -5.21
CA ASN A 70 -1.25 -7.66 -3.89
C ASN A 70 -0.73 -9.10 -3.89
N ARG A 71 -1.46 -10.02 -4.54
CA ARG A 71 -1.09 -11.44 -4.60
C ARG A 71 0.22 -11.67 -5.36
N ARG A 72 0.51 -10.85 -6.35
CA ARG A 72 1.68 -10.99 -7.22
C ARG A 72 2.90 -10.21 -6.74
N TRP A 73 2.73 -9.28 -5.80
CA TRP A 73 3.81 -8.42 -5.36
C TRP A 73 4.95 -9.23 -4.71
N PRO A 74 6.21 -9.10 -5.19
CA PRO A 74 7.35 -9.78 -4.58
C PRO A 74 7.55 -9.34 -3.12
N THR A 75 7.86 -10.27 -2.24
CA THR A 75 7.94 -10.00 -0.79
C THR A 75 9.36 -9.88 -0.25
N ASP A 76 10.36 -9.82 -1.13
CA ASP A 76 11.75 -9.49 -0.79
C ASP A 76 11.90 -7.99 -0.53
N LEU A 77 11.57 -7.56 0.69
CA LEU A 77 11.60 -6.14 1.04
C LEU A 77 13.04 -5.64 1.11
N LYS A 78 13.32 -4.53 0.41
CA LYS A 78 14.60 -3.84 0.43
C LYS A 78 14.41 -2.33 0.44
N ILE A 79 14.84 -1.67 1.52
CA ILE A 79 14.70 -0.22 1.68
C ILE A 79 15.39 0.50 0.52
N GLY A 80 14.66 1.43 -0.12
CA GLY A 80 15.15 2.24 -1.23
C GLY A 80 15.10 1.56 -2.60
N HIS A 81 14.74 0.28 -2.69
CA HIS A 81 14.71 -0.48 -3.94
C HIS A 81 13.40 -1.23 -4.18
N HIS A 82 12.84 -1.83 -3.12
CA HIS A 82 11.58 -2.57 -3.15
C HIS A 82 10.93 -2.47 -1.77
N ASP A 83 10.35 -1.31 -1.49
CA ASP A 83 9.77 -0.97 -0.19
C ASP A 83 8.34 -0.43 -0.31
N CYS A 84 7.75 -0.01 0.82
CA CYS A 84 6.38 0.46 0.89
C CYS A 84 6.05 1.62 -0.07
N ARG A 85 7.04 2.43 -0.46
CA ARG A 85 6.84 3.54 -1.40
C ARG A 85 6.67 3.01 -2.82
N HIS A 86 7.55 2.09 -3.22
CA HIS A 86 7.49 1.42 -4.51
C HIS A 86 6.19 0.64 -4.67
N TYR A 87 5.76 -0.04 -3.59
CA TYR A 87 4.47 -0.72 -3.53
C TYR A 87 3.31 0.26 -3.73
N ALA A 88 3.28 1.37 -2.99
CA ALA A 88 2.20 2.35 -3.10
C ALA A 88 2.16 3.02 -4.48
N ASP A 89 3.31 3.38 -5.06
CA ASP A 89 3.37 3.90 -6.44
C ASP A 89 2.89 2.85 -7.45
N GLY A 90 3.34 1.60 -7.35
CA GLY A 90 2.94 0.52 -8.24
C GLY A 90 1.44 0.21 -8.17
N LEU A 91 0.86 0.26 -6.96
CA LEU A 91 -0.58 0.08 -6.76
C LEU A 91 -1.36 1.25 -7.38
N VAL A 92 -0.91 2.49 -7.17
CA VAL A 92 -1.55 3.67 -7.78
C VAL A 92 -1.49 3.58 -9.30
N GLU A 93 -0.32 3.26 -9.86
CA GLU A 93 -0.16 3.08 -11.31
C GLU A 93 -1.10 1.99 -11.84
N CYS A 94 -1.19 0.85 -11.17
CA CYS A 94 -2.05 -0.25 -11.58
C CYS A 94 -3.54 0.16 -11.60
N LEU A 95 -3.97 0.96 -10.63
CA LEU A 95 -5.37 1.35 -10.45
C LEU A 95 -5.79 2.57 -11.27
N THR A 96 -4.90 3.55 -11.44
CA THR A 96 -5.24 4.85 -12.05
C THR A 96 -4.50 5.11 -13.36
N GLY A 97 -3.44 4.34 -13.66
CA GLY A 97 -2.53 4.60 -14.78
C GLY A 97 -1.56 5.75 -14.53
N GLN A 98 -1.55 6.35 -13.34
CA GLN A 98 -0.65 7.46 -13.02
C GLN A 98 0.68 6.96 -12.45
N GLN A 99 1.77 7.37 -13.09
CA GLN A 99 3.13 7.06 -12.66
C GLN A 99 3.71 8.14 -11.75
N ASN A 100 4.67 7.75 -10.91
CA ASN A 100 5.45 8.65 -10.04
C ASN A 100 4.58 9.54 -9.15
N MET A 101 3.45 9.01 -8.66
CA MET A 101 2.49 9.80 -7.91
C MET A 101 3.06 10.27 -6.58
N LEU A 102 3.80 9.42 -5.85
CA LEU A 102 4.40 9.81 -4.58
C LEU A 102 5.45 10.91 -4.73
N ALA A 103 6.25 10.91 -5.81
CA ALA A 103 7.19 12.00 -6.09
C ALA A 103 6.45 13.33 -6.27
N ARG A 104 5.41 13.32 -7.12
CA ARG A 104 4.55 14.49 -7.37
C ARG A 104 3.88 15.02 -6.09
N LEU A 105 3.35 14.12 -5.24
CA LEU A 105 2.70 14.50 -3.98
C LEU A 105 3.68 15.11 -2.96
N ARG A 106 4.97 14.70 -3.02
CA ARG A 106 6.02 15.22 -2.15
C ARG A 106 6.67 16.50 -2.68
N GLY A 107 6.29 16.96 -3.88
CA GLY A 107 6.88 18.12 -4.53
C GLY A 107 8.33 17.89 -4.98
N ILE A 108 8.68 16.64 -5.29
CA ILE A 108 9.99 16.21 -5.80
C ILE A 108 9.87 15.90 -7.29
#